data_AF-A0A087RYB7-F1
#
_entry.id   AF-A0A087RYB7-F1
#
_cell.length_a   1.000
_cell.length_b   1.000
_cell.length_c   1.000
_cell.angle_alpha   90.00
_cell.angle_beta   90.00
_cell.angle_gamma   90.00
#
_symmetry.space_group_name_H-M   'P 1'
#
loop_
_entity.id
_entity.type
_entity.pdbx_description
1 polymer ?
#
loop_
_entity_poly.entity_id
_entity_poly.type
_entity_poly.pdbx_seq_one_letter_code
_entity_poly.pdbx_strand_id
1 'polypeptide(L)' 'MAKKGIIEEIFSKAKFADESQSYKIFYRNFERIVETTLPEFLVQSDNLQTIPISRIKKIEKNNTVLFEKKLPGSE' A
#
# COMPACT_ATOMS: atom_id res chain seq x y z
N MET A 1 -4.95 8.98 15.61
CA MET A 1 -5.64 9.05 14.29
C MET A 1 -4.60 9.22 13.18
N ALA A 2 -4.92 8.91 11.92
CA ALA A 2 -4.16 9.32 10.72
C ALA A 2 -2.98 8.46 10.18
N LYS A 3 -2.98 7.13 10.31
CA LYS A 3 -2.22 6.27 9.34
C LYS A 3 -3.16 5.52 8.39
N LYS A 4 -4.31 5.09 8.89
CA LYS A 4 -5.34 4.38 8.10
C LYS A 4 -5.95 5.29 7.03
N GLY A 5 -6.32 6.53 7.41
CA GLY A 5 -6.89 7.50 6.50
C GLY A 5 -5.98 7.89 5.33
N ILE A 6 -4.67 7.96 5.51
CA ILE A 6 -3.72 8.28 4.42
C ILE A 6 -3.73 7.18 3.36
N ILE A 7 -3.70 5.92 3.79
CA ILE A 7 -3.77 4.78 2.87
C ILE A 7 -5.11 4.75 2.15
N GLU A 8 -6.22 4.95 2.87
CA GLU A 8 -7.57 5.00 2.28
C GLU A 8 -7.71 6.13 1.24
N GLU A 9 -7.10 7.29 1.51
CA GLU A 9 -7.08 8.42 0.58
C GLU A 9 -6.21 8.13 -0.65
N ILE A 10 -5.04 7.49 -0.47
CA ILE A 10 -4.18 7.05 -1.58
C ILE A 10 -4.92 6.01 -2.43
N PHE A 11 -5.57 5.02 -1.83
CA PHE A 11 -6.34 4.00 -2.55
C PHE A 11 -7.52 4.60 -3.30
N SER A 12 -8.23 5.56 -2.70
CA SER A 12 -9.28 6.29 -3.40
C SER A 12 -8.72 7.04 -4.60
N LYS A 13 -7.68 7.87 -4.41
CA LYS A 13 -7.03 8.60 -5.51
C LYS A 13 -6.52 7.67 -6.60
N ALA A 14 -5.93 6.54 -6.22
CA ALA A 14 -5.37 5.60 -7.16
C ALA A 14 -6.47 4.86 -7.94
N LYS A 15 -7.56 4.43 -7.30
CA LYS A 15 -8.72 3.80 -7.96
C LYS A 15 -9.38 4.71 -9.00
N PHE A 16 -9.41 6.02 -8.74
CA PHE A 16 -9.96 7.03 -9.67
C PHE A 16 -8.91 7.61 -10.62
N ALA A 17 -7.63 7.34 -10.40
CA ALA A 17 -6.58 7.73 -11.32
C ALA A 17 -6.44 6.65 -12.40
N ASP A 18 -6.49 7.07 -13.65
CA ASP A 18 -6.17 6.26 -14.83
C ASP A 18 -4.79 5.56 -14.69
N GLU A 19 -3.92 6.13 -13.87
CA GLU A 19 -2.56 5.65 -13.58
C GLU A 19 -2.46 4.76 -12.34
N SER A 20 -3.48 3.93 -12.05
CA SER A 20 -3.43 2.95 -10.94
C SER A 20 -2.17 2.08 -10.94
N GLN A 21 -1.61 1.77 -12.12
CA GLN A 21 -0.38 1.00 -12.29
C GLN A 21 0.89 1.76 -11.84
N SER A 22 0.84 3.09 -11.78
CA SER A 22 1.96 3.91 -11.30
C SER A 22 2.12 3.84 -9.77
N TYR A 23 1.15 3.27 -9.05
CA TYR A 23 1.20 3.06 -7.62
C TYR A 23 1.80 1.70 -7.29
N LYS A 24 2.92 1.70 -6.56
CA LYS A 24 3.57 0.51 -6.01
C LYS A 24 3.23 0.36 -4.54
N ILE A 25 2.72 -0.81 -4.17
CA ILE A 25 2.39 -1.21 -2.81
C ILE A 25 3.42 -2.20 -2.33
N PHE A 26 4.06 -1.86 -1.21
CA PHE A 26 4.97 -2.74 -0.50
C PHE A 26 4.26 -3.25 0.74
N TYR A 27 3.98 -4.53 0.80
CA TYR A 27 3.27 -5.15 1.91
C TYR A 27 4.02 -6.36 2.43
N ARG A 28 3.85 -6.66 3.72
CA ARG A 28 4.46 -7.85 4.33
C ARG A 28 3.56 -9.06 4.10
N ASN A 29 3.95 -9.95 3.20
CA ASN A 29 3.32 -11.26 3.03
C ASN A 29 4.11 -12.33 3.77
N PHE A 30 3.50 -12.99 4.76
CA PHE A 30 4.20 -13.92 5.67
C PHE A 30 5.48 -13.29 6.27
N GLU A 31 6.65 -13.69 5.79
CA GLU A 31 7.97 -13.25 6.22
C GLU A 31 8.71 -12.40 5.19
N ARG A 32 8.13 -12.16 4.01
CA ARG A 32 8.75 -11.37 2.94
C ARG A 32 7.98 -10.08 2.68
N ILE A 33 8.71 -9.07 2.19
CA ILE A 33 8.09 -7.87 1.64
C ILE A 33 7.88 -8.12 0.16
N VAL A 34 6.63 -8.00 -0.27
CA VAL A 34 6.24 -8.13 -1.67
C VAL A 34 6.00 -6.72 -2.21
N GLU A 35 6.65 -6.43 -3.33
CA GLU A 35 6.37 -5.26 -4.16
C GLU A 35 5.36 -5.67 -5.23
N THR A 36 4.28 -4.90 -5.37
CA THR A 36 3.31 -5.10 -6.43
C THR A 36 2.65 -3.76 -6.79
N THR A 37 1.87 -3.71 -7.87
CA THR A 37 1.08 -2.53 -8.20
C THR A 37 -0.22 -2.49 -7.39
N LEU A 38 -0.84 -1.32 -7.24
CA LEU A 38 -2.14 -1.22 -6.56
C LEU A 38 -3.22 -2.15 -7.13
N PRO A 39 -3.47 -2.23 -8.46
CA PRO A 39 -4.49 -3.13 -8.99
C PRO A 39 -4.17 -4.60 -8.70
N GLU A 40 -2.91 -5.03 -8.86
CA GLU A 40 -2.52 -6.39 -8.48
C GLU A 40 -2.68 -6.64 -6.98
N PHE A 41 -2.31 -5.68 -6.14
CA PHE A 41 -2.50 -5.78 -4.69
C PHE A 41 -3.98 -5.98 -4.36
N LEU A 42 -4.89 -5.22 -4.98
CA LEU A 42 -6.33 -5.35 -4.77
C LEU A 42 -6.85 -6.72 -5.18
N VAL A 43 -6.33 -7.28 -6.28
CA VAL A 43 -6.66 -8.65 -6.73
C VAL A 43 -6.10 -9.69 -5.76
N GLN A 44 -4.83 -9.61 -5.37
CA GLN A 44 -4.21 -10.58 -4.47
C GLN A 44 -4.73 -10.51 -3.03
N SER A 45 -5.10 -9.31 -2.59
CA SER A 45 -5.66 -9.08 -1.25
C SER A 45 -7.15 -9.40 -1.16
N ASP A 46 -7.78 -9.81 -2.26
CA ASP A 46 -9.22 -9.98 -2.40
C ASP A 46 -9.98 -8.76 -1.86
N ASN A 47 -9.71 -7.58 -2.45
CA ASN A 47 -10.25 -6.29 -1.98
C ASN A 47 -10.00 -6.02 -0.49
N LEU A 48 -8.77 -6.30 -0.02
CA LEU A 48 -8.35 -6.12 1.38
C LEU A 48 -8.96 -7.11 2.38
N GLN A 49 -9.72 -8.12 1.94
CA GLN A 49 -10.26 -9.16 2.82
C GLN A 49 -9.15 -10.08 3.34
N THR A 50 -8.24 -10.50 2.46
CA THR A 50 -7.14 -11.41 2.81
C THR A 50 -5.93 -10.65 3.35
N ILE A 51 -5.62 -9.49 2.79
CA ILE A 51 -4.46 -8.67 3.18
C ILE A 51 -4.94 -7.27 3.58
N PRO A 52 -5.06 -6.98 4.89
CA PRO A 52 -5.53 -5.68 5.34
C PRO A 52 -4.47 -4.60 5.11
N ILE A 53 -4.90 -3.36 4.90
CA ILE A 53 -4.01 -2.19 4.74
C ILE A 53 -3.02 -1.98 5.88
N SER A 54 -3.26 -2.56 7.06
CA SER A 54 -2.32 -2.54 8.19
C SER A 54 -1.00 -3.27 7.90
N ARG A 55 -1.00 -4.23 6.96
CA ARG A 55 0.18 -4.96 6.47
C ARG A 55 1.02 -4.15 5.48
N ILE A 56 0.49 -3.04 4.95
CA ILE A 56 1.20 -2.18 4.02
C ILE A 56 2.32 -1.45 4.78
N LYS A 57 3.53 -1.61 4.26
CA LYS A 57 4.77 -1.03 4.76
C LYS A 57 5.06 0.29 4.09
N LYS A 58 4.92 0.35 2.77
CA LYS A 58 5.26 1.53 1.97
C LYS A 58 4.36 1.61 0.74
N ILE A 59 4.05 2.83 0.31
CA ILE A 59 3.36 3.10 -0.94
C ILE A 59 4.18 4.13 -1.68
N GLU A 60 4.50 3.83 -2.94
CA GLU A 60 5.23 4.73 -3.83
C GLU A 60 4.40 5.00 -5.08
N LYS A 61 4.54 6.20 -5.64
CA LYS A 61 3.99 6.57 -6.93
C LYS A 61 5.04 7.31 -7.71
N ASN A 62 5.41 6.83 -8.91
CA ASN A 62 6.39 7.52 -9.78
C ASN A 62 7.65 7.99 -8.99
N ASN A 63 8.29 7.07 -8.26
CA ASN A 63 9.45 7.32 -7.39
C ASN A 63 9.22 8.28 -6.19
N THR A 64 7.97 8.68 -5.92
CA THR A 64 7.60 9.48 -4.76
C THR A 64 6.99 8.58 -3.69
N VAL A 65 7.54 8.61 -2.47
CA VAL A 65 6.97 7.88 -1.33
C VAL A 65 5.72 8.61 -0.84
N LEU A 66 4.54 8.03 -1.05
CA LEU A 66 3.26 8.58 -0.59
C LEU A 66 2.96 8.17 0.85
N PHE A 67 3.40 6.98 1.24
CA PHE A 67 3.20 6.48 2.59
C PHE A 67 4.36 5.58 2.98
N GLU A 68 4.84 5.73 4.20
CA GLU A 68 5.78 4.80 4.80
C GLU A 68 5.40 4.56 6.26
N LYS A 69 5.15 3.29 6.58
CA LYS A 69 4.96 2.83 7.95
C LYS A 69 6.34 2.73 8.60
N LYS A 70 6.77 3.80 9.27
CA LYS A 70 7.84 3.71 10.27
C LYS A 70 7.46 2.65 11.29
N LEU A 71 8.19 1.53 11.31
CA LEU A 71 8.14 0.57 12.40
C LEU A 71 8.86 1.20 13.60
N PRO A 72 8.28 1.18 14.80
CA PRO A 72 9.04 1.49 16.01
C PRO A 72 10.01 0.32 16.23
N GLY A 73 11.28 0.51 15.89
CA GLY A 73 12.27 -0.56 15.96
C GLY A 73 13.60 -0.16 15.34
N SER A 74 14.19 0.91 15.86
CA SER A 74 15.61 1.22 15.73
C SER A 74 15.97 2.23 16.81
N GLU A 75 16.03 1.76 18.05
CA GLU A 75 16.84 2.29 19.15
C GLU A 75 17.46 1.09 19.88
#